data_AF-A0A356K9L8-F1
#
_entry.id   AF-A0A356K9L8-F1
#
_cell.length_a   1.000
_cell.length_b   1.000
_cell.length_c   1.000
_cell.angle_alpha   90.00
_cell.angle_beta   90.00
_cell.angle_gamma   90.00
#
_symmetry.space_group_name_H-M   'P 1'
#
loop_
_entity.id
_entity.type
_entity.pdbx_description
1 polymer ?
#
loop_
_entity_poly.entity_id
_entity_poly.type
_entity_poly.pdbx_seq_one_letter_code
_entity_poly.pdbx_strand_id
1 'polypeptide(L)'
;MKLFSGIRGPRLGTKLMLLGFALLVIPWLSYLQLTEMERLLIQSRENVQLLLARGISTLFNGRDDLFNDLPVSYPVEYEPLYVHPLTTSVRLDGYPGDWGSVLMEKAQHFGPVSADGSFDLLMAERNDQLYIYLNIFDDQRVYRSPGYLRLDTADHVRINFFETNGTDGRITLTLHEPGVASAYRMSNDWRFAATGAPPANEVQGSIAETETGYGVEFRLPLSMMGSRRGFAVAFADVDNQESREIRSVVQTLPKGDKESFNL
;
A
#
# COMPACT_ATOMS: atom_id res chain seq x y z
N MET A 1 18.40 -56.15 -80.82
CA MET A 1 19.69 -56.48 -80.16
C MET A 1 19.86 -55.58 -78.95
N LYS A 2 19.95 -56.14 -77.74
CA LYS A 2 20.06 -55.40 -76.47
C LYS A 2 21.51 -54.93 -76.26
N LEU A 3 21.70 -53.64 -75.96
CA LEU A 3 22.97 -53.06 -75.50
C LEU A 3 22.68 -52.39 -74.14
N PHE A 4 23.00 -53.09 -73.05
CA PHE A 4 23.16 -52.48 -71.73
C PHE A 4 24.60 -52.75 -71.30
N SER A 5 25.45 -51.74 -71.44
CA SER A 5 26.83 -51.76 -70.93
C SER A 5 26.79 -51.53 -69.42
N GLY A 6 27.31 -52.50 -68.65
CA GLY A 6 27.40 -52.43 -67.20
C GLY A 6 28.36 -51.32 -66.75
N ILE A 7 27.85 -50.35 -66.00
CA ILE A 7 28.65 -49.34 -65.30
C ILE A 7 29.39 -50.06 -64.16
N ARG A 8 30.71 -50.22 -64.27
CA ARG A 8 31.54 -50.71 -63.16
C ARG A 8 31.55 -49.66 -62.06
N GLY A 9 30.99 -50.00 -60.90
CA GLY A 9 30.98 -49.13 -59.72
C GLY A 9 32.39 -48.82 -59.19
N PRO A 10 32.55 -47.74 -58.40
CA PRO A 10 33.83 -47.30 -57.88
C PRO A 10 34.50 -48.38 -57.01
N ARG A 11 35.84 -48.39 -56.99
CA ARG A 11 36.66 -49.30 -56.17
C ARG A 11 36.33 -49.12 -54.68
N LEU A 12 36.47 -50.19 -53.89
CA LEU A 12 36.10 -50.23 -52.47
C LEU A 12 36.72 -49.08 -51.66
N GLY A 13 37.98 -48.72 -51.92
CA GLY A 13 38.65 -47.61 -51.25
C GLY A 13 37.97 -46.25 -51.47
N THR A 14 37.48 -45.98 -52.69
CA THR A 14 36.76 -44.74 -52.99
C THR A 14 35.41 -44.70 -52.27
N LYS A 15 34.73 -45.85 -52.11
CA LYS A 15 33.48 -45.95 -51.35
C LYS A 15 33.69 -45.66 -49.87
N LEU A 16 34.76 -46.21 -49.27
CA LEU A 16 35.10 -45.98 -47.87
C LEU A 16 35.53 -44.52 -47.62
N MET A 17 36.28 -43.92 -48.55
CA MET A 17 36.67 -42.52 -48.47
C MET A 17 35.46 -41.57 -48.56
N LEU A 18 34.51 -41.85 -49.46
CA LEU A 18 33.25 -41.09 -49.56
C LEU A 18 32.39 -41.25 -48.31
N LEU A 19 32.33 -42.45 -47.75
CA LEU A 19 31.60 -42.70 -46.50
C LEU A 19 32.22 -41.94 -45.32
N GLY A 20 33.55 -41.97 -45.18
CA GLY A 20 34.27 -41.23 -44.14
C GLY A 20 34.10 -39.72 -44.29
N PHE A 21 34.14 -39.20 -45.52
CA PHE A 21 33.87 -37.79 -45.80
C PHE A 21 32.42 -37.40 -45.46
N ALA A 22 31.45 -38.22 -45.86
CA ALA A 22 30.05 -38.00 -45.51
C ALA A 22 29.83 -37.98 -43.99
N LEU A 23 30.52 -38.87 -43.25
CA LEU A 23 30.46 -38.92 -41.79
C LEU A 23 31.04 -37.67 -41.13
N LEU A 24 32.05 -37.03 -41.73
CA LEU A 24 32.66 -35.78 -41.22
C LEU A 24 31.86 -34.52 -41.58
N VAL A 25 31.20 -34.51 -42.73
CA VAL A 25 30.37 -33.37 -43.17
C VAL A 25 29.13 -33.21 -42.29
N ILE A 26 28.57 -34.30 -41.75
CA ILE A 26 27.37 -34.25 -40.91
C ILE A 26 27.62 -33.42 -39.62
N PRO A 27 28.61 -33.72 -38.76
CA PRO A 27 28.91 -32.92 -37.57
C PRO A 27 29.23 -31.45 -37.90
N TRP A 28 29.93 -31.21 -39.00
CA TRP A 28 30.27 -29.86 -39.46
C TRP A 28 29.03 -29.04 -39.80
N LEU A 29 28.11 -29.61 -40.58
CA LEU A 29 26.84 -28.97 -40.94
C LEU A 29 25.96 -28.75 -39.70
N SER A 30 25.90 -29.72 -38.78
CA SER A 30 25.16 -29.57 -37.53
C SER A 30 25.70 -28.43 -36.66
N TYR A 31 27.03 -28.29 -36.57
CA TYR A 31 27.65 -27.18 -35.83
C TYR A 31 27.35 -25.82 -36.47
N LEU A 32 27.41 -25.72 -37.80
CA LEU A 32 27.09 -24.49 -38.53
C LEU A 32 25.62 -24.09 -38.32
N GLN A 33 24.70 -25.06 -38.32
CA GLN A 33 23.28 -24.78 -38.11
C GLN A 33 22.99 -24.31 -36.68
N LEU A 34 23.61 -24.93 -35.67
CA LEU A 34 23.42 -24.54 -34.27
C LEU A 34 23.90 -23.11 -34.00
N THR A 35 25.06 -22.74 -34.53
CA THR A 35 25.63 -21.39 -34.35
C THR A 35 24.79 -20.31 -35.03
N GLU A 36 24.25 -20.59 -36.21
CA GLU A 36 23.35 -19.65 -36.90
C GLU A 36 22.01 -19.51 -36.16
N MET A 37 21.45 -20.61 -35.64
CA MET A 37 20.23 -20.56 -34.83
C MET A 37 20.44 -19.81 -33.51
N GLU A 38 21.59 -20.00 -32.85
CA GLU A 38 21.94 -19.25 -31.65
C GLU A 38 22.00 -17.74 -31.92
N ARG A 39 22.66 -17.33 -33.02
CA ARG A 39 22.73 -15.92 -33.42
C ARG A 39 21.34 -15.32 -33.67
N LEU A 40 20.45 -16.03 -34.38
CA LEU A 40 19.08 -15.58 -34.64
C LEU A 40 18.24 -15.49 -33.36
N LEU A 41 18.40 -16.44 -32.44
CA LEU A 41 17.70 -16.44 -31.14
C LEU A 41 18.17 -15.30 -30.24
N ILE A 42 19.47 -15.00 -30.21
CA ILE A 42 20.01 -13.87 -29.44
C ILE A 42 19.49 -12.54 -30.00
N GLN A 43 19.56 -12.36 -31.32
CA GLN A 43 19.10 -11.14 -31.98
C GLN A 43 17.57 -10.91 -31.84
N SER A 44 16.77 -11.98 -31.87
CA SER A 44 15.32 -11.87 -31.68
C SER A 44 14.97 -11.48 -30.23
N ARG A 45 15.70 -11.97 -29.22
CA ARG A 45 15.51 -11.57 -27.82
C ARG A 45 15.77 -10.08 -27.59
N GLU A 46 16.85 -9.56 -28.16
CA GLU A 46 17.21 -8.13 -28.03
C GLU A 46 16.12 -7.24 -28.63
N ASN A 47 15.64 -7.56 -29.83
CA ASN A 47 14.57 -6.80 -30.49
C ASN A 47 13.25 -6.86 -29.72
N VAL A 48 12.89 -8.02 -29.16
CA VAL A 48 11.68 -8.17 -28.34
C VAL A 48 11.79 -7.35 -27.06
N GLN A 49 12.94 -7.37 -26.38
CA GLN A 49 13.16 -6.57 -25.18
C GLN A 49 13.09 -5.06 -25.48
N LEU A 50 13.68 -4.60 -26.58
CA LEU A 50 13.59 -3.21 -27.00
C LEU A 50 12.16 -2.80 -27.37
N LEU A 51 11.40 -3.67 -28.04
CA LEU A 51 9.99 -3.44 -28.33
C LEU A 51 9.14 -3.37 -27.06
N LEU A 52 9.39 -4.25 -26.09
CA LEU A 52 8.72 -4.22 -24.78
C LEU A 52 9.07 -2.95 -24.02
N ALA A 53 10.35 -2.57 -23.95
CA ALA A 53 10.80 -1.35 -23.29
C ALA A 53 10.20 -0.09 -23.95
N ARG A 54 10.17 -0.04 -25.29
CA ARG A 54 9.51 1.04 -26.03
C ARG A 54 8.00 1.03 -25.85
N GLY A 55 7.38 -0.13 -25.82
CA GLY A 55 5.94 -0.30 -25.58
C GLY A 55 5.53 0.20 -24.20
N ILE A 56 6.25 -0.24 -23.16
CA ILE A 56 6.12 0.26 -21.78
C ILE A 56 6.34 1.77 -21.79
N SER A 57 7.47 2.25 -22.32
CA SER A 57 7.76 3.69 -22.38
C SER A 57 6.67 4.48 -23.10
N THR A 58 6.12 3.99 -24.22
CA THR A 58 5.04 4.68 -24.97
C THR A 58 3.72 4.65 -24.21
N LEU A 59 3.43 3.58 -23.47
CA LEU A 59 2.25 3.50 -22.61
C LEU A 59 2.32 4.50 -21.44
N PHE A 60 3.52 4.75 -20.91
CA PHE A 60 3.75 5.70 -19.80
C PHE A 60 4.06 7.14 -20.27
N ASN A 61 4.59 7.32 -21.48
CA ASN A 61 4.95 8.62 -22.03
C ASN A 61 3.68 9.42 -22.36
N GLY A 62 3.57 10.62 -21.80
CA GLY A 62 2.40 11.48 -21.92
C GLY A 62 1.25 11.12 -20.95
N ARG A 63 1.45 10.16 -20.05
CA ARG A 63 0.57 9.89 -18.91
C ARG A 63 1.12 10.49 -17.62
N ASP A 64 1.38 11.79 -17.65
CA ASP A 64 1.85 12.54 -16.48
C ASP A 64 0.84 12.45 -15.32
N ASP A 65 -0.44 12.18 -15.61
CA ASP A 65 -1.50 11.90 -14.64
C ASP A 65 -1.24 10.66 -13.77
N LEU A 66 -0.69 9.58 -14.34
CA LEU A 66 -0.31 8.38 -13.58
C LEU A 66 0.86 8.63 -12.62
N PHE A 67 1.72 9.59 -12.94
CA PHE A 67 2.86 9.98 -12.11
C PHE A 67 2.54 11.15 -11.19
N ASN A 68 1.52 11.96 -11.51
CA ASN A 68 1.08 13.04 -10.64
C ASN A 68 0.67 12.47 -9.29
N ASP A 69 -0.02 11.32 -9.24
CA ASP A 69 -0.41 10.63 -8.02
C ASP A 69 0.71 9.83 -7.34
N LEU A 70 1.86 9.70 -7.98
CA LEU A 70 3.06 9.13 -7.39
C LEU A 70 3.93 10.27 -6.80
N PRO A 71 4.21 10.25 -5.49
CA PRO A 71 5.00 11.29 -4.84
C PRO A 71 6.45 11.22 -5.32
N VAL A 72 6.85 12.17 -6.18
CA VAL A 72 8.20 12.29 -6.75
C VAL A 72 9.25 12.69 -5.70
N SER A 73 8.82 13.09 -4.50
CA SER A 73 9.70 13.48 -3.40
C SER A 73 8.93 13.46 -2.09
N TYR A 74 8.92 12.32 -1.40
CA TYR A 74 8.80 12.39 0.06
C TYR A 74 10.17 12.82 0.59
N PRO A 75 10.25 13.77 1.54
CA PRO A 75 11.36 13.80 2.47
C PRO A 75 11.53 12.38 3.02
N VAL A 76 12.76 11.89 3.14
CA VAL A 76 13.11 10.49 3.47
C VAL A 76 12.47 9.99 4.79
N GLU A 77 11.83 10.87 5.55
CA GLU A 77 11.23 10.63 6.86
C GLU A 77 9.78 10.11 6.83
N TYR A 78 9.08 10.12 5.69
CA TYR A 78 7.67 9.67 5.64
C TYR A 78 7.57 8.15 5.43
N GLU A 79 6.92 7.45 6.37
CA GLU A 79 6.55 6.05 6.19
C GLU A 79 5.35 5.97 5.21
N PRO A 80 5.49 5.30 4.04
CA PRO A 80 4.39 5.22 3.09
C PRO A 80 3.24 4.39 3.65
N LEU A 81 2.05 4.99 3.59
CA LEU A 81 0.78 4.38 3.97
C LEU A 81 0.20 3.61 2.78
N TYR A 82 -0.02 2.30 2.94
CA TYR A 82 -0.58 1.46 1.88
C TYR A 82 -2.08 1.23 2.07
N VAL A 83 -2.83 1.42 0.99
CA VAL A 83 -4.26 1.13 0.92
C VAL A 83 -4.46 -0.09 0.04
N HIS A 84 -5.19 -1.09 0.54
CA HIS A 84 -5.45 -2.34 -0.17
C HIS A 84 -6.90 -2.46 -0.63
N PRO A 85 -7.21 -3.14 -1.74
CA PRO A 85 -8.59 -3.38 -2.12
C PRO A 85 -9.27 -4.37 -1.17
N LEU A 86 -10.44 -4.02 -0.64
CA LEU A 86 -11.28 -4.89 0.19
C LEU A 86 -12.17 -5.75 -0.72
N THR A 87 -12.04 -7.08 -0.60
CA THR A 87 -12.84 -8.04 -1.38
C THR A 87 -14.16 -8.40 -0.69
N THR A 88 -14.19 -8.37 0.64
CA THR A 88 -15.35 -8.63 1.49
C THR A 88 -15.96 -7.33 2.01
N SER A 89 -17.20 -7.40 2.51
CA SER A 89 -17.78 -6.31 3.28
C SER A 89 -17.30 -6.38 4.73
N VAL A 90 -16.78 -5.26 5.24
CA VAL A 90 -16.45 -5.06 6.65
C VAL A 90 -17.66 -4.43 7.37
N ARG A 91 -18.00 -4.99 8.53
CA ARG A 91 -18.93 -4.46 9.52
C ARG A 91 -18.11 -3.70 10.55
N LEU A 92 -18.39 -2.39 10.67
CA LEU A 92 -17.75 -1.55 11.66
C LEU A 92 -18.26 -1.92 13.06
N ASP A 93 -17.58 -2.85 13.72
CA ASP A 93 -17.88 -3.28 15.09
C ASP A 93 -16.65 -3.24 16.02
N GLY A 94 -15.49 -2.86 15.49
CA GLY A 94 -14.22 -2.75 16.21
C GLY A 94 -13.40 -4.04 16.20
N TYR A 95 -13.89 -5.12 15.56
CA TYR A 95 -13.21 -6.41 15.51
C TYR A 95 -12.70 -6.76 14.10
N PRO A 96 -11.43 -7.15 13.94
CA PRO A 96 -10.80 -7.37 12.63
C PRO A 96 -11.26 -8.63 11.88
N GLY A 97 -12.24 -9.38 12.41
CA GLY A 97 -12.53 -10.75 11.98
C GLY A 97 -12.99 -10.90 10.52
N ASP A 98 -13.54 -9.84 9.93
CA ASP A 98 -14.13 -9.82 8.58
C ASP A 98 -13.23 -9.19 7.50
N TRP A 99 -12.10 -8.61 7.89
CA TRP A 99 -11.07 -8.08 6.97
C TRP A 99 -10.27 -9.18 6.28
N GLY A 100 -10.23 -10.38 6.86
CA GLY A 100 -9.52 -11.54 6.33
C GLY A 100 -8.03 -11.60 6.72
N SER A 101 -7.53 -12.82 6.91
CA SER A 101 -6.17 -13.06 7.42
C SER A 101 -5.06 -12.49 6.54
N VAL A 102 -5.18 -12.63 5.22
CA VAL A 102 -4.19 -12.13 4.25
C VAL A 102 -4.04 -10.61 4.31
N LEU A 103 -5.12 -9.90 4.61
CA LEU A 103 -5.09 -8.45 4.72
C LEU A 103 -4.52 -8.02 6.07
N MET A 104 -4.86 -8.74 7.15
CA MET A 104 -4.31 -8.51 8.48
C MET A 104 -2.78 -8.69 8.55
N GLU A 105 -2.21 -9.59 7.76
CA GLU A 105 -0.75 -9.74 7.62
C GLU A 105 -0.05 -8.50 7.02
N LYS A 106 -0.80 -7.56 6.45
CA LYS A 106 -0.29 -6.32 5.86
C LYS A 106 -0.40 -5.10 6.77
N ALA A 107 -0.86 -5.28 8.01
CA ALA A 107 -0.90 -4.19 8.97
C ALA A 107 0.50 -3.63 9.24
N GLN A 108 0.60 -2.31 9.32
CA GLN A 108 1.84 -1.58 9.57
C GLN A 108 1.89 -1.14 11.03
N HIS A 109 2.98 -1.42 11.73
CA HIS A 109 3.17 -1.02 13.12
C HIS A 109 3.76 0.39 13.24
N PHE A 110 3.20 1.21 14.13
CA PHE A 110 3.67 2.56 14.42
C PHE A 110 3.92 2.75 15.92
N GLY A 111 5.08 3.34 16.23
CA GLY A 111 5.57 3.49 17.61
C GLY A 111 6.60 2.42 17.99
N PRO A 112 7.18 2.51 19.20
CA PRO A 112 8.02 1.44 19.71
C PRO A 112 7.19 0.18 19.98
N VAL A 113 7.76 -1.00 19.70
CA VAL A 113 7.07 -2.28 19.83
C VAL A 113 6.53 -2.47 21.25
N SER A 114 5.22 -2.72 21.36
CA SER A 114 4.49 -2.91 22.62
C SER A 114 4.61 -1.75 23.60
N ALA A 115 4.94 -0.55 23.10
CA ALA A 115 4.85 0.65 23.91
C ALA A 115 3.41 1.11 24.03
N ASP A 116 3.13 1.73 25.16
CA ASP A 116 1.89 2.42 25.42
C ASP A 116 1.64 3.52 24.36
N GLY A 117 0.43 3.55 23.83
CA GLY A 117 0.00 4.39 22.71
C GLY A 117 0.47 3.95 21.31
N SER A 118 1.27 2.88 21.18
CA SER A 118 1.62 2.32 19.86
C SER A 118 0.41 1.66 19.19
N PHE A 119 0.43 1.51 17.87
CA PHE A 119 -0.68 0.86 17.16
C PHE A 119 -0.27 0.18 15.86
N ASP A 120 -1.03 -0.85 15.49
CA ASP A 120 -1.03 -1.40 14.14
C ASP A 120 -2.12 -0.74 13.30
N LEU A 121 -1.79 -0.36 12.08
CA LEU A 121 -2.69 0.30 11.14
C LEU A 121 -2.87 -0.57 9.90
N LEU A 122 -4.13 -0.77 9.52
CA LEU A 122 -4.50 -1.39 8.27
C LEU A 122 -5.51 -0.50 7.54
N MET A 123 -5.24 -0.24 6.26
CA MET A 123 -6.13 0.57 5.43
C MET A 123 -6.54 -0.18 4.18
N ALA A 124 -7.81 -0.05 3.84
CA ALA A 124 -8.35 -0.68 2.65
C ALA A 124 -9.46 0.16 2.01
N GLU A 125 -9.70 -0.05 0.72
CA GLU A 125 -10.71 0.69 -0.03
C GLU A 125 -11.76 -0.24 -0.63
N ARG A 126 -13.02 0.20 -0.62
CA ARG A 126 -14.14 -0.46 -1.30
C ARG A 126 -15.30 0.52 -1.48
N ASN A 127 -15.92 0.53 -2.65
CA ASN A 127 -17.12 1.33 -2.96
C ASN A 127 -16.98 2.83 -2.58
N ASP A 128 -15.90 3.48 -3.02
CA ASP A 128 -15.59 4.90 -2.75
C ASP A 128 -15.46 5.26 -1.25
N GLN A 129 -15.18 4.27 -0.41
CA GLN A 129 -14.89 4.43 1.01
C GLN A 129 -13.48 3.93 1.31
N LEU A 130 -12.78 4.69 2.15
CA LEU A 130 -11.57 4.27 2.84
C LEU A 130 -11.98 3.66 4.18
N TYR A 131 -11.62 2.41 4.39
CA TYR A 131 -11.79 1.67 5.64
C TYR A 131 -10.45 1.61 6.35
N ILE A 132 -10.49 1.79 7.66
CA ILE A 132 -9.31 1.82 8.50
C ILE A 132 -9.57 0.98 9.75
N TYR A 133 -8.63 0.09 10.05
CA TYR A 133 -8.55 -0.63 11.30
C TYR A 133 -7.28 -0.23 12.05
N LEU A 134 -7.45 0.07 13.33
CA LEU A 134 -6.40 0.37 14.27
C LEU A 134 -6.47 -0.65 15.41
N ASN A 135 -5.37 -1.37 15.63
CA ASN A 135 -5.16 -2.15 16.85
C ASN A 135 -4.21 -1.35 17.75
N ILE A 136 -4.75 -0.72 18.78
CA ILE A 136 -4.02 0.20 19.67
C ILE A 136 -3.60 -0.56 20.93
N PHE A 137 -2.34 -0.41 21.31
CA PHE A 137 -1.76 -0.91 22.54
C PHE A 137 -1.79 0.19 23.58
N ASP A 138 -2.55 -0.01 24.65
CA ASP A 138 -2.82 0.98 25.68
C ASP A 138 -3.09 0.25 27.00
N ASP A 139 -2.34 0.62 28.04
CA ASP A 139 -2.45 0.01 29.36
C ASP A 139 -3.44 0.71 30.30
N GLN A 140 -3.88 1.94 29.99
CA GLN A 140 -4.79 2.76 30.80
C GLN A 140 -5.87 3.43 29.94
N ARG A 141 -6.99 2.73 29.81
CA ARG A 141 -8.16 3.21 29.07
C ARG A 141 -8.85 4.40 29.73
N VAL A 142 -8.86 5.54 29.06
CA VAL A 142 -9.59 6.74 29.47
C VAL A 142 -10.57 7.17 28.41
N TYR A 143 -11.82 6.84 28.67
CA TYR A 143 -12.93 7.25 27.83
C TYR A 143 -13.35 8.70 28.01
N ARG A 144 -13.90 9.25 26.94
CA ARG A 144 -14.49 10.57 26.87
C ARG A 144 -15.81 10.64 27.64
N SER A 145 -15.84 11.50 28.64
CA SER A 145 -17.09 11.86 29.32
C SER A 145 -17.92 12.84 28.46
N PRO A 146 -19.23 12.59 28.24
CA PRO A 146 -20.09 13.43 27.39
C PRO A 146 -20.21 14.91 27.82
N GLY A 147 -19.92 15.23 29.08
CA GLY A 147 -20.02 16.59 29.63
C GLY A 147 -18.86 17.52 29.28
N TYR A 148 -17.76 17.02 28.70
CA TYR A 148 -16.61 17.86 28.34
C TYR A 148 -16.79 18.44 26.94
N LEU A 149 -16.73 19.76 26.80
CA LEU A 149 -16.75 20.38 25.46
C LEU A 149 -15.44 20.15 24.69
N ARG A 150 -14.30 20.15 25.40
CA ARG A 150 -12.99 19.82 24.84
C ARG A 150 -12.96 18.37 24.38
N LEU A 151 -12.37 18.09 23.21
CA LEU A 151 -12.31 16.77 22.58
C LEU A 151 -10.97 16.03 22.83
N ASP A 152 -10.02 16.68 23.51
CA ASP A 152 -8.65 16.21 23.75
C ASP A 152 -8.38 15.73 25.19
N THR A 153 -9.43 15.36 25.93
CA THR A 153 -9.36 15.03 27.36
C THR A 153 -9.49 13.53 27.64
N ALA A 154 -9.29 12.70 26.64
CA ALA A 154 -9.48 11.25 26.69
C ALA A 154 -8.70 10.64 25.54
N ASP A 155 -8.60 9.33 25.51
CA ASP A 155 -7.99 8.64 24.38
C ASP A 155 -8.79 8.93 23.11
N HIS A 156 -8.07 9.27 22.04
CA HIS A 156 -8.71 9.63 20.78
C HIS A 156 -7.79 9.39 19.60
N VAL A 157 -8.43 9.11 18.46
CA VAL A 157 -7.75 9.02 17.17
C VAL A 157 -7.88 10.38 16.48
N ARG A 158 -6.79 10.83 15.87
CA ARG A 158 -6.68 12.04 15.05
C ARG A 158 -6.42 11.65 13.61
N ILE A 159 -7.12 12.31 12.70
CA ILE A 159 -7.01 12.11 11.27
C ILE A 159 -6.70 13.48 10.63
N ASN A 160 -5.60 13.54 9.90
CA ASN A 160 -5.23 14.66 9.04
C ASN A 160 -5.31 14.21 7.58
N PHE A 161 -5.82 15.08 6.72
CA PHE A 161 -5.86 14.86 5.28
C PHE A 161 -6.02 16.20 4.55
N PHE A 162 -5.85 16.23 3.23
CA PHE A 162 -6.22 17.39 2.43
C PHE A 162 -7.65 17.26 1.91
N GLU A 163 -8.47 18.27 2.13
CA GLU A 163 -9.82 18.37 1.58
C GLU A 163 -9.79 18.67 0.06
N THR A 164 -10.94 18.50 -0.61
CA THR A 164 -11.07 18.70 -2.08
C THR A 164 -10.78 20.11 -2.56
N ASN A 165 -10.89 21.10 -1.68
CA ASN A 165 -10.51 22.50 -1.93
C ASN A 165 -9.01 22.78 -1.69
N GLY A 166 -8.23 21.78 -1.27
CA GLY A 166 -6.80 21.91 -0.93
C GLY A 166 -6.51 22.42 0.49
N THR A 167 -7.50 22.58 1.36
CA THR A 167 -7.28 22.97 2.78
C THR A 167 -7.02 21.75 3.67
N ASP A 168 -6.37 21.97 4.82
CA ASP A 168 -6.17 20.93 5.82
C ASP A 168 -7.49 20.48 6.46
N GLY A 169 -7.86 19.22 6.24
CA GLY A 169 -8.93 18.53 6.94
C GLY A 169 -8.41 17.91 8.24
N ARG A 170 -9.06 18.23 9.36
CA ARG A 170 -8.76 17.65 10.68
C ARG A 170 -10.00 17.04 11.29
N ILE A 171 -9.94 15.76 11.59
CA ILE A 171 -11.04 15.02 12.23
C ILE A 171 -10.49 14.29 13.45
N THR A 172 -11.25 14.26 14.53
CA THR A 172 -11.00 13.36 15.65
C THR A 172 -12.14 12.36 15.80
N LEU A 173 -11.78 11.11 16.02
CA LEU A 173 -12.70 10.08 16.51
C LEU A 173 -12.53 9.99 18.02
N THR A 174 -13.61 10.27 18.75
CA THR A 174 -13.61 10.22 20.20
C THR A 174 -14.11 8.88 20.72
N LEU A 175 -13.43 8.33 21.72
CA LEU A 175 -13.75 7.05 22.34
C LEU A 175 -14.63 7.27 23.58
N HIS A 176 -15.92 6.90 23.51
CA HIS A 176 -16.86 7.08 24.64
C HIS A 176 -17.03 5.81 25.49
N GLU A 177 -17.29 4.70 24.82
CA GLU A 177 -17.43 3.36 25.36
C GLU A 177 -17.36 2.39 24.17
N PRO A 178 -17.19 1.08 24.40
CA PRO A 178 -17.28 0.10 23.32
C PRO A 178 -18.60 0.24 22.55
N GLY A 179 -18.50 0.33 21.23
CA GLY A 179 -19.61 0.65 20.34
C GLY A 179 -19.30 1.83 19.43
N VAL A 180 -20.32 2.61 19.08
CA VAL A 180 -20.23 3.65 18.05
C VAL A 180 -19.29 4.78 18.47
N ALA A 181 -18.27 5.05 17.65
CA ALA A 181 -17.40 6.20 17.78
C ALA A 181 -18.04 7.45 17.17
N SER A 182 -17.76 8.61 17.75
CA SER A 182 -18.21 9.90 17.21
C SER A 182 -17.04 10.64 16.56
N ALA A 183 -17.26 11.16 15.35
CA ALA A 183 -16.28 11.93 14.61
C ALA A 183 -16.61 13.43 14.64
N TYR A 184 -15.59 14.26 14.88
CA TYR A 184 -15.72 15.71 14.94
C TYR A 184 -14.66 16.38 14.06
N ARG A 185 -15.05 17.39 13.28
CA ARG A 185 -14.09 18.31 12.66
C ARG A 185 -13.44 19.15 13.74
N MET A 186 -12.13 19.33 13.68
CA MET A 186 -11.33 19.94 14.76
C MET A 186 -10.84 21.35 14.43
N SER A 187 -10.71 22.19 15.45
CA SER A 187 -9.93 23.43 15.38
C SER A 187 -8.43 23.15 15.24
N ASN A 188 -7.66 24.16 14.85
CA ASN A 188 -6.20 24.03 14.64
C ASN A 188 -5.43 23.57 15.89
N ASP A 189 -5.94 23.87 17.10
CA ASP A 189 -5.32 23.52 18.37
C ASP A 189 -5.66 22.11 18.87
N TRP A 190 -6.48 21.34 18.13
CA TRP A 190 -6.96 20.01 18.50
C TRP A 190 -7.75 19.94 19.81
N ARG A 191 -8.21 21.06 20.37
CA ARG A 191 -8.92 21.05 21.66
C ARG A 191 -10.42 21.02 21.53
N PHE A 192 -10.96 21.64 20.48
CA PHE A 192 -12.40 21.81 20.30
C PHE A 192 -12.85 21.40 18.91
N ALA A 193 -14.16 21.18 18.77
CA ALA A 193 -14.75 21.07 17.45
C ALA A 193 -14.57 22.40 16.72
N ALA A 194 -14.35 22.33 15.40
CA ALA A 194 -14.30 23.51 14.55
C ALA A 194 -15.60 24.32 14.71
N THR A 195 -15.47 25.64 14.87
CA THR A 195 -16.61 26.50 15.19
C THR A 195 -17.68 26.41 14.10
N GLY A 196 -18.93 26.12 14.51
CA GLY A 196 -20.06 26.00 13.58
C GLY A 196 -20.09 24.70 12.76
N ALA A 197 -19.12 23.80 12.94
CA ALA A 197 -19.13 22.51 12.26
C ALA A 197 -19.98 21.48 13.03
N PRO A 198 -20.95 20.82 12.39
CA PRO A 198 -21.60 19.66 13.00
C PRO A 198 -20.62 18.48 13.15
N PRO A 199 -20.95 17.46 13.96
CA PRO A 199 -20.26 16.18 13.92
C PRO A 199 -20.14 15.65 12.49
N ALA A 200 -19.00 15.04 12.18
CA ALA A 200 -18.68 14.51 10.85
C ALA A 200 -19.35 13.15 10.66
N ASN A 201 -20.68 13.11 10.54
CA ASN A 201 -21.49 11.90 10.43
C ASN A 201 -21.15 11.01 9.22
N GLU A 202 -20.51 11.59 8.21
CA GLU A 202 -19.95 10.88 7.07
C GLU A 202 -18.77 9.99 7.44
N VAL A 203 -18.06 10.31 8.54
CA VAL A 203 -17.05 9.44 9.15
C VAL A 203 -17.73 8.59 10.21
N GLN A 204 -17.79 7.29 9.96
CA GLN A 204 -18.44 6.33 10.85
C GLN A 204 -17.39 5.44 11.45
N GLY A 205 -17.42 5.24 12.77
CA GLY A 205 -16.51 4.34 13.43
C GLY A 205 -17.16 3.55 14.56
N SER A 206 -16.47 2.49 14.96
CA SER A 206 -16.79 1.65 16.10
C SER A 206 -15.51 1.30 16.84
N ILE A 207 -15.68 1.05 18.13
CA ILE A 207 -14.60 0.76 19.08
C ILE A 207 -14.97 -0.53 19.79
N ALA A 208 -13.98 -1.40 19.93
CA ALA A 208 -14.02 -2.57 20.79
C ALA A 208 -12.84 -2.52 21.76
N GLU A 209 -13.02 -3.11 22.93
CA GLU A 209 -11.89 -3.39 23.82
C GLU A 209 -11.18 -4.66 23.36
N THR A 210 -9.86 -4.62 23.33
CA THR A 210 -9.02 -5.80 23.11
C THR A 210 -8.37 -6.23 24.43
N GLU A 211 -7.60 -7.30 24.45
CA GLU A 211 -6.83 -7.67 25.64
C GLU A 211 -5.72 -6.65 25.96
N THR A 212 -5.25 -5.91 24.94
CA THR A 212 -4.06 -5.05 25.01
C THR A 212 -4.36 -3.56 24.86
N GLY A 213 -5.60 -3.16 24.66
CA GLY A 213 -5.99 -1.76 24.44
C GLY A 213 -7.32 -1.67 23.71
N TYR A 214 -7.29 -1.15 22.48
CA TYR A 214 -8.48 -0.88 21.67
C TYR A 214 -8.40 -1.47 20.26
N GLY A 215 -9.54 -1.94 19.76
CA GLY A 215 -9.78 -2.15 18.34
C GLY A 215 -10.65 -1.01 17.84
N VAL A 216 -10.15 -0.18 16.93
CA VAL A 216 -10.92 0.93 16.36
C VAL A 216 -11.06 0.72 14.86
N GLU A 217 -12.30 0.66 14.41
CA GLU A 217 -12.65 0.57 13.00
C GLU A 217 -13.38 1.82 12.59
N PHE A 218 -13.01 2.40 11.45
CA PHE A 218 -13.77 3.50 10.89
C PHE A 218 -13.68 3.54 9.39
N ARG A 219 -14.62 4.27 8.79
CA ARG A 219 -14.61 4.57 7.37
C ARG A 219 -14.86 6.05 7.13
N LEU A 220 -14.31 6.53 6.02
CA LEU A 220 -14.56 7.86 5.49
C LEU A 220 -14.72 7.80 3.96
N PRO A 221 -15.62 8.62 3.37
CA PRO A 221 -15.73 8.75 1.93
C PRO A 221 -14.45 9.29 1.31
N LEU A 222 -13.99 8.64 0.24
CA LEU A 222 -12.85 9.15 -0.53
C LEU A 222 -13.14 10.52 -1.16
N SER A 223 -14.42 10.87 -1.37
CA SER A 223 -14.84 12.18 -1.86
C SER A 223 -14.56 13.34 -0.89
N MET A 224 -14.27 13.07 0.39
CA MET A 224 -13.80 14.09 1.32
C MET A 224 -12.35 14.49 1.05
N MET A 225 -11.58 13.58 0.46
CA MET A 225 -10.14 13.74 0.28
C MET A 225 -9.87 14.35 -1.10
N GLY A 226 -9.27 15.54 -1.14
CA GLY A 226 -8.82 16.16 -2.39
C GLY A 226 -7.61 15.45 -2.99
N SER A 227 -6.82 14.83 -2.12
CA SER A 227 -5.74 13.95 -2.52
C SER A 227 -5.63 12.82 -1.50
N ARG A 228 -5.22 11.64 -1.98
CA ARG A 228 -4.75 10.56 -1.09
C ARG A 228 -3.40 10.88 -0.45
N ARG A 229 -2.72 11.91 -0.95
CA ARG A 229 -1.46 12.42 -0.42
C ARG A 229 -1.73 13.18 0.88
N GLY A 230 -0.87 13.04 1.88
CA GLY A 230 -1.00 13.77 3.16
C GLY A 230 -2.06 13.21 4.12
N PHE A 231 -2.63 12.03 3.84
CA PHE A 231 -3.43 11.32 4.84
C PHE A 231 -2.52 10.86 5.98
N ALA A 232 -2.92 11.12 7.21
CA ALA A 232 -2.20 10.71 8.39
C ALA A 232 -3.16 10.39 9.54
N VAL A 233 -2.82 9.33 10.27
CA VAL A 233 -3.49 8.91 11.49
C VAL A 233 -2.53 9.09 12.66
N ALA A 234 -3.07 9.52 13.80
CA ALA A 234 -2.37 9.52 15.08
C ALA A 234 -3.29 9.04 16.19
N PHE A 235 -2.71 8.42 17.20
CA PHE A 235 -3.37 8.10 18.46
C PHE A 235 -2.80 9.00 19.56
N ALA A 236 -3.68 9.66 20.31
CA ALA A 236 -3.31 10.51 21.43
C ALA A 236 -3.82 9.83 22.71
N ASP A 237 -2.86 9.52 23.57
CA ASP A 237 -3.01 8.71 24.78
C ASP A 237 -3.10 9.62 26.02
N VAL A 238 -4.05 9.32 26.90
CA VAL A 238 -4.39 10.03 28.14
C VAL A 238 -4.62 9.03 29.28
N ASP A 239 -3.63 8.66 30.07
CA ASP A 239 -3.88 7.73 31.21
C ASP A 239 -4.64 8.33 32.40
N ASN A 240 -4.47 9.63 32.65
CA ASN A 240 -4.88 10.22 33.93
C ASN A 240 -6.30 10.78 33.85
N GLN A 241 -7.24 10.10 34.52
CA GLN A 241 -8.65 10.47 34.54
C GLN A 241 -8.95 11.81 35.24
N GLU A 242 -8.02 12.34 36.06
CA GLU A 242 -8.16 13.62 36.75
C GLU A 242 -7.53 14.77 35.97
N SER A 243 -6.23 14.67 35.62
CA SER A 243 -5.53 15.75 34.89
C SER A 243 -5.96 15.83 33.42
N ARG A 244 -6.31 14.68 32.82
CA ARG A 244 -6.82 14.58 31.44
C ARG A 244 -5.87 15.20 30.42
N GLU A 245 -4.57 15.14 30.71
CA GLU A 245 -3.50 15.64 29.85
C GLU A 245 -3.01 14.54 28.91
N ILE A 246 -2.71 14.91 27.67
CA ILE A 246 -2.14 13.99 26.68
C ILE A 246 -0.72 13.62 27.12
N ARG A 247 -0.52 12.35 27.44
CA ARG A 247 0.78 11.78 27.81
C ARG A 247 1.66 11.63 26.57
N SER A 248 1.11 11.04 25.52
CA SER A 248 1.85 10.73 24.31
C SER A 248 0.98 10.84 23.05
N VAL A 249 1.65 11.05 21.91
CA VAL A 249 1.01 10.97 20.60
C VAL A 249 1.92 10.15 19.70
N VAL A 250 1.39 9.04 19.20
CA VAL A 250 2.01 8.22 18.16
C VAL A 250 1.32 8.54 16.85
N GLN A 251 2.09 8.72 15.78
CA GLN A 251 1.57 9.17 14.49
C GLN A 251 2.28 8.48 13.34
N THR A 252 1.56 8.37 12.23
CA THR A 252 2.04 7.83 10.94
C THR A 252 3.00 8.77 10.20
N LEU A 253 2.97 10.07 10.52
CA LEU A 253 3.94 11.04 10.04
C LEU A 253 5.20 11.01 10.92
N PRO A 254 6.40 11.19 10.38
CA PRO A 254 7.58 11.39 11.22
C PRO A 254 7.33 12.52 12.22
N LYS A 255 7.99 12.46 13.38
CA LYS A 255 8.09 13.59 14.30
C LYS A 255 8.95 14.69 13.64
N GLY A 256 8.41 15.33 12.60
CA GLY A 256 8.89 16.61 12.10
C GLY A 256 8.57 17.67 13.15
N ASP A 257 9.63 18.35 13.58
CA ASP A 257 9.72 19.26 14.71
C ASP A 257 8.44 19.99 15.15
N LYS A 258 8.22 19.92 16.46
CA LYS A 258 7.57 21.00 17.21
C LYS A 258 8.37 22.29 16.99
N GLU A 259 8.10 23.03 15.93
CA GLU A 259 8.22 24.48 15.84
C GLU A 259 7.64 24.95 14.51
N SER A 260 6.80 25.99 14.56
CA SER A 260 6.17 26.69 13.42
C SER A 260 4.91 26.07 12.78
N PHE A 261 3.78 26.16 13.48
CA PHE A 261 2.59 26.78 12.90
C PHE A 261 1.93 27.69 13.95
N ASN A 262 2.63 28.79 14.26
CA ASN A 262 1.96 30.04 14.56
C ASN A 262 1.84 30.79 13.23
N LEU A 263 0.65 30.76 12.63
CA LEU A 263 0.14 31.79 11.74
C LEU A 263 -1.32 32.05 12.12
#